data_AF-A0A660ZJJ7-F1
#
_entry.id   AF-A0A660ZJJ7-F1
#
_cell.length_a   1.000
_cell.length_b   1.000
_cell.length_c   1.000
_cell.angle_alpha   90.00
_cell.angle_beta   90.00
_cell.angle_gamma   90.00
#
_symmetry.space_group_name_H-M   'P 1'
#
loop_
_entity.id
_entity.type
_entity.pdbx_description
1 polymer ?
#
loop_
_entity_poly.entity_id
_entity_poly.type
_entity_poly.pdbx_seq_one_letter_code
_entity_poly.pdbx_strand_id
1 'polypeptide(L)'
;MNKLVERVKAEGIVTVLKALISTEKGRDYLLKKLDDLIFRQIVLNNPKGRPHKVQEDKYHMLMSIAVSAFRNIERGYFSRAVANKMIESLVKGALLHSGADAERAFREQYGFYPPSFLTISPGKACNLRCIGCYAASGANLEKLRFDVFERIVREAHDFWGSRFIVISGGEPTIYRDNGKTVFDLYEMHPDMYFLMYTNGTTIDKAMAKRMAELGNITPAISVEGYEKETDERRGKGVFKKVLAAMDNLREFGVPFGISVTVTRLNAPLLMKTEFYEYYFEELGATYAWLFHYMPIGRQITLDLMPTPEQRVALYWKWREMVREKRYFVADFWNSGVVSDGCIAAGRPGGYLYIDWNGYVMPCVFIPYYVSNINEIYANGGNLNDAIVTPFFEKIRRWQHEYGYKFHSTPGNWLMPCMIRDHHAEFRKIADEVGVKPEDENADAAFKDPNYYKGLVEYDNRLKELTEPIWKEVFLEVGKKAAA
;
A
#
# COMPACT_ATOMS: atom_id res chain seq x y z
N MET A 1 -5.19 4.92 -36.83
CA MET A 1 -5.92 6.19 -36.60
C MET A 1 -6.30 6.37 -35.12
N ASN A 2 -6.89 5.38 -34.44
CA ASN A 2 -7.28 5.48 -33.02
C ASN A 2 -6.11 5.77 -32.04
N LYS A 3 -4.97 5.06 -32.15
CA LYS A 3 -3.79 5.29 -31.28
C LYS A 3 -3.19 6.69 -31.40
N LEU A 4 -3.20 7.28 -32.60
CA LEU A 4 -2.72 8.64 -32.83
C LEU A 4 -3.67 9.68 -32.19
N VAL A 5 -4.98 9.44 -32.29
CA VAL A 5 -6.00 10.29 -31.66
C VAL A 5 -5.93 10.22 -30.13
N GLU A 6 -5.73 9.03 -29.55
CA GLU A 6 -5.52 8.87 -28.10
C GLU A 6 -4.24 9.56 -27.63
N ARG A 7 -3.15 9.44 -28.41
CA ARG A 7 -1.89 10.16 -28.17
C ARG A 7 -2.07 11.66 -28.11
N VAL A 8 -2.71 12.24 -29.13
CA VAL A 8 -3.01 13.68 -29.17
C VAL A 8 -3.91 14.11 -28.01
N LYS A 9 -4.90 13.30 -27.64
CA LYS A 9 -5.78 13.58 -26.48
C LYS A 9 -5.02 13.57 -25.15
N ALA A 10 -4.18 12.57 -24.90
CA ALA A 10 -3.42 12.51 -23.65
C ALA A 10 -2.38 13.63 -23.58
N GLU A 11 -1.69 13.94 -24.67
CA GLU A 11 -0.76 15.09 -24.73
C GLU A 11 -1.49 16.41 -24.46
N GLY A 12 -2.70 16.59 -25.01
CA GLY A 12 -3.55 17.74 -24.71
C GLY A 12 -3.96 17.83 -23.24
N ILE A 13 -4.45 16.73 -22.65
CA ILE A 13 -4.84 16.68 -21.23
C ILE A 13 -3.64 16.96 -20.32
N VAL A 14 -2.50 16.33 -20.57
CA VAL A 14 -1.26 16.57 -19.81
C VAL A 14 -0.88 18.04 -19.89
N THR A 15 -0.92 18.65 -21.07
CA THR A 15 -0.58 20.07 -21.25
C THR A 15 -1.49 20.99 -20.43
N VAL A 16 -2.81 20.73 -20.47
CA VAL A 16 -3.80 21.50 -19.69
C VAL A 16 -3.57 21.33 -18.18
N LEU A 17 -3.35 20.10 -17.70
CA LEU A 17 -3.09 19.84 -16.29
C LEU A 17 -1.84 20.56 -15.80
N LYS A 18 -0.73 20.48 -16.55
CA LYS A 18 0.51 21.20 -16.21
C LYS A 18 0.30 22.71 -16.12
N ALA A 19 -0.45 23.29 -17.07
CA ALA A 19 -0.77 24.71 -17.07
C ALA A 19 -1.60 25.11 -15.84
N LEU A 20 -2.63 24.33 -15.51
CA LEU A 20 -3.49 24.60 -14.37
C LEU A 20 -2.73 24.49 -13.03
N ILE A 21 -1.90 23.47 -12.85
CA ILE A 21 -1.12 23.30 -11.61
C ILE A 21 -0.09 24.42 -11.39
N SER A 22 0.37 25.06 -12.47
CA SER A 22 1.37 26.12 -12.40
C SER A 22 0.90 27.41 -11.72
N THR A 23 -0.41 27.60 -11.52
CA THR A 23 -1.00 28.80 -10.92
C THR A 23 -1.90 28.43 -9.74
N GLU A 24 -2.02 29.32 -8.76
CA GLU A 24 -2.92 29.14 -7.61
C GLU A 24 -4.38 28.97 -8.05
N LYS A 25 -4.91 29.91 -8.84
CA LYS A 25 -6.27 29.82 -9.38
C LYS A 25 -6.53 28.55 -10.20
N GLY A 26 -5.52 28.06 -10.91
CA GLY A 26 -5.62 26.82 -11.67
C GLY A 26 -5.66 25.58 -10.78
N ARG A 27 -4.90 25.56 -9.68
CA ARG A 27 -4.99 24.50 -8.65
C ARG A 27 -6.35 24.51 -7.95
N ASP A 28 -6.86 25.68 -7.56
CA ASP A 28 -8.19 25.80 -6.95
C ASP A 28 -9.29 25.27 -7.88
N TYR A 29 -9.19 25.62 -9.17
CA TYR A 29 -10.11 25.11 -10.19
C TYR A 29 -10.02 23.58 -10.32
N LEU A 30 -8.82 23.02 -10.38
CA LEU A 30 -8.61 21.57 -10.44
C LEU A 30 -9.17 20.86 -9.22
N LEU A 31 -8.90 21.36 -8.02
CA LEU A 31 -9.44 20.82 -6.77
C LEU A 31 -10.97 20.79 -6.79
N LYS A 32 -11.62 21.89 -7.19
CA LYS A 32 -13.08 21.95 -7.30
C LYS A 32 -13.64 20.99 -8.35
N LYS A 33 -12.93 20.79 -9.47
CA LYS A 33 -13.34 19.83 -10.51
C LYS A 33 -13.15 18.38 -10.07
N LEU A 34 -12.05 18.08 -9.39
CA LEU A 34 -11.81 16.76 -8.79
C LEU A 34 -12.87 16.44 -7.74
N ASP A 35 -13.22 17.40 -6.90
CA ASP A 35 -14.26 17.26 -5.88
C ASP A 35 -15.61 16.82 -6.49
N ASP A 36 -16.14 17.59 -7.45
CA ASP A 36 -17.40 17.27 -8.13
C ASP A 36 -17.33 15.94 -8.88
N LEU A 37 -16.20 15.67 -9.57
CA LEU A 37 -16.03 14.45 -10.34
C LEU A 37 -15.99 13.21 -9.45
N ILE A 38 -15.14 13.22 -8.41
CA ILE A 38 -14.99 12.09 -7.49
C ILE A 38 -16.29 11.87 -6.73
N PHE A 39 -16.91 12.93 -6.22
CA PHE A 39 -18.19 12.80 -5.51
C PHE A 39 -19.27 12.20 -6.40
N ARG A 40 -19.42 12.70 -7.64
CA ARG A 40 -20.40 12.15 -8.58
C ARG A 40 -20.12 10.71 -8.95
N GLN A 41 -18.88 10.35 -9.25
CA GLN A 41 -18.54 8.99 -9.71
C GLN A 41 -18.57 7.94 -8.60
N ILE A 42 -18.10 8.30 -7.40
CA ILE A 42 -17.95 7.37 -6.29
C ILE A 42 -19.23 7.32 -5.45
N VAL A 43 -19.79 8.47 -5.09
CA VAL A 43 -20.94 8.57 -4.17
C VAL A 43 -22.27 8.51 -4.90
N LEU A 44 -22.49 9.37 -5.91
CA LEU A 44 -23.80 9.45 -6.58
C LEU A 44 -24.04 8.29 -7.56
N ASN A 45 -23.08 8.02 -8.45
CA ASN A 45 -23.21 6.96 -9.45
C ASN A 45 -23.11 5.57 -8.82
N ASN A 46 -22.26 5.42 -7.78
CA ASN A 46 -22.05 4.19 -7.01
C ASN A 46 -22.15 2.91 -7.86
N PRO A 47 -21.31 2.74 -8.89
CA PRO A 47 -21.51 1.71 -9.92
C PRO A 47 -21.42 0.29 -9.37
N LYS A 48 -20.76 0.11 -8.21
CA LYS A 48 -20.62 -1.17 -7.52
C LYS A 48 -21.73 -1.43 -6.48
N GLY A 49 -22.69 -0.52 -6.32
CA GLY A 49 -23.82 -0.66 -5.39
C GLY A 49 -23.40 -0.87 -3.93
N ARG A 50 -22.30 -0.24 -3.49
CA ARG A 50 -21.80 -0.37 -2.10
C ARG A 50 -22.59 0.51 -1.14
N PRO A 51 -22.55 0.26 0.18
CA PRO A 51 -23.24 1.11 1.13
C PRO A 51 -22.78 2.58 1.02
N HIS A 52 -23.70 3.52 1.17
CA HIS A 52 -23.44 4.94 0.90
C HIS A 52 -22.28 5.50 1.74
N LYS A 53 -22.22 5.15 3.04
CA LYS A 53 -21.13 5.59 3.93
C LYS A 53 -19.75 5.07 3.55
N VAL A 54 -19.66 3.89 2.91
CA VAL A 54 -18.42 3.39 2.33
C VAL A 54 -17.98 4.32 1.20
N GLN A 55 -18.89 4.72 0.32
CA GLN A 55 -18.57 5.62 -0.79
C GLN A 55 -18.15 7.01 -0.33
N GLU A 56 -18.78 7.54 0.72
CA GLU A 56 -18.32 8.79 1.36
C GLU A 56 -16.88 8.65 1.88
N ASP A 57 -16.54 7.57 2.59
CA ASP A 57 -15.17 7.35 3.09
C ASP A 57 -14.16 7.25 1.94
N LYS A 58 -14.52 6.59 0.83
CA LYS A 58 -13.69 6.56 -0.39
C LYS A 58 -13.48 7.95 -0.99
N TYR A 59 -14.56 8.75 -1.10
CA TYR A 59 -14.47 10.14 -1.58
C TYR A 59 -13.52 10.96 -0.70
N HIS A 60 -13.66 10.90 0.63
CA HIS A 60 -12.80 11.66 1.53
C HIS A 60 -11.34 11.22 1.45
N MET A 61 -11.07 9.92 1.31
CA MET A 61 -9.71 9.40 1.13
C MET A 61 -9.07 9.88 -0.18
N LEU A 62 -9.82 9.86 -1.29
CA LEU A 62 -9.32 10.35 -2.58
C LEU A 62 -9.10 11.87 -2.57
N MET A 63 -9.93 12.62 -1.85
CA MET A 63 -9.73 14.06 -1.71
C MET A 63 -8.57 14.42 -0.78
N SER A 64 -8.31 13.65 0.28
CA SER A 64 -7.23 13.96 1.23
C SER A 64 -5.84 13.87 0.58
N ILE A 65 -5.61 12.89 -0.30
CA ILE A 65 -4.34 12.79 -1.05
C ILE A 65 -4.18 13.95 -2.04
N ALA A 66 -5.25 14.33 -2.75
CA ALA A 66 -5.21 15.44 -3.69
C ALA A 66 -4.92 16.77 -2.97
N VAL A 67 -5.64 17.05 -1.89
CA VAL A 67 -5.45 18.25 -1.06
C VAL A 67 -4.03 18.29 -0.47
N SER A 68 -3.52 17.17 0.04
CA SER A 68 -2.15 17.11 0.60
C SER A 68 -1.09 17.37 -0.47
N ALA A 69 -1.26 16.82 -1.68
CA ALA A 69 -0.34 17.06 -2.80
C ALA A 69 -0.34 18.54 -3.23
N PHE A 70 -1.52 19.17 -3.40
CA PHE A 70 -1.60 20.58 -3.80
C PHE A 70 -1.03 21.53 -2.75
N ARG A 71 -1.27 21.24 -1.46
CA ARG A 71 -0.68 21.99 -0.35
C ARG A 71 0.85 21.99 -0.40
N ASN A 72 1.46 20.84 -0.69
CA ASN A 72 2.92 20.74 -0.80
C ASN A 72 3.47 21.39 -2.07
N ILE A 73 2.69 21.45 -3.17
CA ILE A 73 3.04 22.25 -4.36
C ILE A 73 3.04 23.74 -4.01
N GLU A 74 2.05 24.21 -3.25
CA GLU A 74 1.95 25.60 -2.79
C GLU A 74 3.09 26.02 -1.89
N ARG A 75 3.52 25.14 -1.00
CA ARG A 75 4.67 25.35 -0.10
C ARG A 75 6.02 25.26 -0.82
N GLY A 76 6.05 24.79 -2.06
CA GLY A 76 7.30 24.54 -2.80
C GLY A 76 8.04 23.27 -2.38
N TYR A 77 7.46 22.44 -1.51
CA TYR A 77 8.01 21.15 -1.09
C TYR A 77 7.85 20.06 -2.14
N PHE A 78 6.92 20.26 -3.07
CA PHE A 78 6.74 19.42 -4.25
C PHE A 78 6.99 20.27 -5.50
N SER A 79 8.15 20.10 -6.13
CA SER A 79 8.53 20.97 -7.25
C SER A 79 7.66 20.72 -8.47
N ARG A 80 7.42 21.79 -9.24
CA ARG A 80 6.62 21.70 -10.48
C ARG A 80 7.25 20.75 -11.50
N ALA A 81 8.57 20.65 -11.54
CA ALA A 81 9.27 19.73 -12.44
C ALA A 81 8.93 18.27 -12.10
N VAL A 82 8.98 17.90 -10.82
CA VAL A 82 8.58 16.56 -10.36
C VAL A 82 7.07 16.36 -10.58
N ALA A 83 6.24 17.33 -10.23
CA ALA A 83 4.79 17.23 -10.43
C ALA A 83 4.42 17.02 -11.90
N ASN A 84 5.09 17.72 -12.83
CA ASN A 84 4.89 17.55 -14.27
C ASN A 84 5.29 16.16 -14.76
N LYS A 85 6.38 15.58 -14.24
CA LYS A 85 6.80 14.20 -14.57
C LYS A 85 5.85 13.16 -13.98
N MET A 86 5.34 13.40 -12.78
CA MET A 86 4.30 12.56 -12.17
C MET A 86 3.00 12.60 -12.97
N ILE A 87 2.54 13.79 -13.40
CA ILE A 87 1.39 13.90 -14.30
C ILE A 87 1.67 13.14 -15.60
N GLU A 88 2.86 13.28 -16.18
CA GLU A 88 3.20 12.55 -17.39
C GLU A 88 3.14 11.04 -17.21
N SER A 89 3.80 10.48 -16.20
CA SER A 89 3.79 9.04 -15.93
C SER A 89 2.38 8.53 -15.61
N LEU A 90 1.67 9.19 -14.70
CA LEU A 90 0.33 8.76 -14.27
C LEU A 90 -0.73 8.93 -15.37
N VAL A 91 -0.76 10.08 -16.07
CA VAL A 91 -1.80 10.38 -17.08
C VAL A 91 -1.51 9.70 -18.41
N LYS A 92 -0.25 9.68 -18.89
CA LYS A 92 0.07 8.92 -20.10
C LYS A 92 -0.03 7.42 -19.85
N GLY A 93 0.40 6.94 -18.68
CA GLY A 93 0.20 5.55 -18.26
C GLY A 93 -1.27 5.16 -18.28
N ALA A 94 -2.14 5.98 -17.69
CA ALA A 94 -3.58 5.72 -17.65
C ALA A 94 -4.32 5.90 -19.00
N LEU A 95 -3.92 6.85 -19.85
CA LEU A 95 -4.66 7.20 -21.08
C LEU A 95 -4.10 6.58 -22.37
N LEU A 96 -2.78 6.37 -22.48
CA LEU A 96 -2.14 5.87 -23.70
C LEU A 96 -1.88 4.37 -23.66
N HIS A 97 -1.75 3.83 -22.45
CA HIS A 97 -1.43 2.42 -22.23
C HIS A 97 -2.29 1.92 -21.07
N SER A 98 -3.61 2.17 -21.15
CA SER A 98 -4.62 2.04 -20.09
C SER A 98 -4.72 0.66 -19.42
N GLY A 99 -3.81 -0.26 -19.69
CA GLY A 99 -3.84 -1.64 -19.25
C GLY A 99 -5.00 -2.42 -19.87
N ALA A 100 -6.01 -1.76 -20.45
CA ALA A 100 -7.28 -2.34 -20.81
C ALA A 100 -7.18 -3.53 -21.77
N ASP A 101 -6.21 -3.51 -22.69
CA ASP A 101 -5.96 -4.65 -23.58
C ASP A 101 -5.31 -5.82 -22.85
N ALA A 102 -4.34 -5.55 -21.96
CA ALA A 102 -3.72 -6.55 -21.10
C ALA A 102 -4.73 -7.14 -20.10
N GLU A 103 -5.52 -6.29 -19.44
CA GLU A 103 -6.61 -6.69 -18.55
C GLU A 103 -7.66 -7.53 -19.28
N ARG A 104 -8.03 -7.15 -20.51
CA ARG A 104 -8.97 -7.92 -21.34
C ARG A 104 -8.40 -9.28 -21.69
N ALA A 105 -7.17 -9.34 -22.18
CA ALA A 105 -6.51 -10.59 -22.53
C ALA A 105 -6.37 -11.51 -21.32
N PHE A 106 -5.95 -10.97 -20.17
CA PHE A 106 -5.90 -11.69 -18.91
C PHE A 106 -7.29 -12.23 -18.52
N ARG A 107 -8.33 -11.41 -18.60
CA ARG A 107 -9.69 -11.83 -18.24
C ARG A 107 -10.24 -12.89 -19.18
N GLU A 108 -9.96 -12.81 -20.47
CA GLU A 108 -10.32 -13.83 -21.46
C GLU A 108 -9.65 -15.17 -21.16
N GLN A 109 -8.40 -15.16 -20.68
CA GLN A 109 -7.65 -16.36 -20.36
C GLN A 109 -8.02 -16.96 -18.98
N TYR A 110 -8.17 -16.14 -17.95
CA TYR A 110 -8.27 -16.60 -16.56
C TYR A 110 -9.66 -16.41 -15.92
N GLY A 111 -10.57 -15.66 -16.55
CA GLY A 111 -11.95 -15.48 -16.07
C GLY A 111 -12.12 -14.48 -14.91
N PHE A 112 -11.08 -13.76 -14.51
CA PHE A 112 -11.13 -12.68 -13.51
C PHE A 112 -10.21 -11.52 -13.92
N TYR A 113 -10.33 -10.36 -13.25
CA TYR A 113 -9.43 -9.22 -13.52
C TYR A 113 -8.06 -9.42 -12.88
N PRO A 114 -6.97 -8.97 -13.52
CA PRO A 114 -5.64 -9.11 -12.96
C PRO A 114 -5.44 -8.29 -11.66
N PRO A 115 -4.36 -8.55 -10.91
CA PRO A 115 -3.93 -7.69 -9.81
C PRO A 115 -3.70 -6.25 -10.30
N SER A 116 -3.99 -5.26 -9.46
CA SER A 116 -3.78 -3.86 -9.82
C SER A 116 -2.33 -3.42 -9.62
N PHE A 117 -1.64 -3.98 -8.63
CA PHE A 117 -0.24 -3.69 -8.36
C PHE A 117 0.48 -4.89 -7.74
N LEU A 118 1.81 -4.82 -7.75
CA LEU A 118 2.70 -5.78 -7.10
C LEU A 118 3.44 -5.08 -5.96
N THR A 119 3.60 -5.79 -4.84
CA THR A 119 4.60 -5.46 -3.83
C THR A 119 5.78 -6.41 -3.98
N ILE A 120 7.00 -5.89 -4.01
CA ILE A 120 8.20 -6.72 -4.18
C ILE A 120 9.34 -6.23 -3.30
N SER A 121 10.05 -7.19 -2.71
CA SER A 121 11.22 -6.98 -1.87
C SER A 121 12.45 -7.58 -2.55
N PRO A 122 13.19 -6.84 -3.37
CA PRO A 122 14.26 -7.42 -4.19
C PRO A 122 15.48 -7.86 -3.37
N GLY A 123 15.65 -7.40 -2.12
CA GLY A 123 16.73 -7.82 -1.23
C GLY A 123 16.32 -7.88 0.24
N LYS A 124 16.95 -8.78 1.01
CA LYS A 124 16.76 -8.91 2.47
C LYS A 124 17.67 -7.98 3.28
N ALA A 125 18.76 -7.50 2.67
CA ALA A 125 19.78 -6.68 3.31
C ALA A 125 19.18 -5.39 3.86
N CYS A 126 19.45 -5.07 5.13
CA CYS A 126 19.10 -3.82 5.77
C CYS A 126 20.25 -3.33 6.65
N ASN A 127 20.49 -2.02 6.63
CA ASN A 127 21.50 -1.37 7.47
C ASN A 127 21.01 -1.08 8.90
N LEU A 128 19.78 -1.47 9.24
CA LEU A 128 19.19 -1.40 10.57
C LEU A 128 18.78 -2.80 11.06
N ARG A 129 18.47 -2.92 12.35
CA ARG A 129 18.00 -4.17 12.97
C ARG A 129 16.81 -3.90 13.92
N CYS A 130 15.75 -3.32 13.38
CA CYS A 130 14.59 -2.86 14.15
C CYS A 130 13.96 -3.98 15.01
N ILE A 131 13.45 -3.59 16.19
CA ILE A 131 12.62 -4.46 17.04
C ILE A 131 11.31 -4.76 16.30
N GLY A 132 10.88 -6.03 16.30
CA GLY A 132 9.62 -6.45 15.66
C GLY A 132 9.60 -6.22 14.14
N CYS A 133 10.70 -6.49 13.44
CA CYS A 133 10.79 -6.36 11.98
C CYS A 133 10.09 -7.55 11.31
N TYR A 134 9.03 -7.28 10.53
CA TYR A 134 8.23 -8.31 9.86
C TYR A 134 9.05 -9.18 8.89
N ALA A 135 10.03 -8.58 8.21
CA ALA A 135 10.89 -9.24 7.22
C ALA A 135 12.12 -9.92 7.85
N ALA A 136 12.30 -9.77 9.18
CA ALA A 136 13.49 -10.18 9.91
C ALA A 136 14.85 -9.72 9.30
N SER A 137 14.82 -8.64 8.50
CA SER A 137 15.97 -8.14 7.72
C SER A 137 17.14 -7.63 8.56
N GLY A 138 18.36 -7.79 8.03
CA GLY A 138 19.61 -7.38 8.68
C GLY A 138 20.77 -7.48 7.70
N ALA A 139 21.94 -7.96 8.14
CA ALA A 139 23.12 -8.11 7.29
C ALA A 139 23.04 -9.28 6.25
N ASN A 140 21.86 -9.87 6.10
CA ASN A 140 21.52 -10.89 5.12
C ASN A 140 21.79 -10.41 3.69
N LEU A 141 22.26 -11.31 2.82
CA LEU A 141 22.64 -11.00 1.43
C LEU A 141 21.68 -11.60 0.40
N GLU A 142 20.66 -12.33 0.85
CA GLU A 142 19.61 -12.90 0.02
C GLU A 142 18.94 -11.79 -0.81
N LYS A 143 18.86 -12.01 -2.12
CA LYS A 143 18.36 -11.05 -3.09
C LYS A 143 17.90 -11.75 -4.36
N LEU A 144 16.93 -11.14 -5.03
CA LEU A 144 16.63 -11.45 -6.43
C LEU A 144 17.77 -10.92 -7.29
N ARG A 145 18.16 -11.71 -8.31
CA ARG A 145 18.98 -11.19 -9.39
C ARG A 145 18.23 -10.07 -10.12
N PHE A 146 18.94 -9.09 -10.65
CA PHE A 146 18.32 -7.93 -11.29
C PHE A 146 17.49 -8.32 -12.52
N ASP A 147 17.93 -9.32 -13.29
CA ASP A 147 17.19 -9.85 -14.45
C ASP A 147 15.83 -10.44 -14.06
N VAL A 148 15.76 -11.13 -12.92
CA VAL A 148 14.50 -11.67 -12.39
C VAL A 148 13.62 -10.54 -11.87
N PHE A 149 14.20 -9.60 -11.12
CA PHE A 149 13.48 -8.47 -10.56
C PHE A 149 12.84 -7.59 -11.65
N GLU A 150 13.61 -7.24 -12.68
CA GLU A 150 13.12 -6.50 -13.85
C GLU A 150 12.05 -7.30 -14.59
N ARG A 151 12.28 -8.60 -14.83
CA ARG A 151 11.31 -9.45 -15.54
C ARG A 151 9.95 -9.48 -14.83
N ILE A 152 9.94 -9.57 -13.51
CA ILE A 152 8.70 -9.56 -12.71
C ILE A 152 7.94 -8.23 -12.90
N VAL A 153 8.65 -7.09 -12.81
CA VAL A 153 8.04 -5.76 -12.95
C VAL A 153 7.50 -5.55 -14.37
N ARG A 154 8.27 -5.97 -15.38
CA ARG A 154 7.86 -5.95 -16.77
C ARG A 154 6.64 -6.84 -17.03
N GLU A 155 6.60 -8.06 -16.50
CA GLU A 155 5.45 -8.95 -16.65
C GLU A 155 4.19 -8.41 -15.94
N ALA A 156 4.33 -7.75 -14.79
CA ALA A 156 3.21 -7.04 -14.15
C ALA A 156 2.72 -5.86 -15.02
N HIS A 157 3.64 -5.13 -15.63
CA HIS A 157 3.31 -4.05 -16.57
C HIS A 157 2.58 -4.58 -17.82
N ASP A 158 3.11 -5.63 -18.45
CA ASP A 158 2.68 -6.14 -19.75
C ASP A 158 1.44 -7.02 -19.66
N PHE A 159 1.35 -7.90 -18.66
CA PHE A 159 0.26 -8.87 -18.54
C PHE A 159 -0.92 -8.33 -17.72
N TRP A 160 -0.67 -7.46 -16.75
CA TRP A 160 -1.72 -6.93 -15.89
C TRP A 160 -2.11 -5.49 -16.25
N GLY A 161 -1.30 -4.82 -17.08
CA GLY A 161 -1.47 -3.39 -17.30
C GLY A 161 -1.11 -2.56 -16.07
N SER A 162 -0.37 -3.13 -15.10
CA SER A 162 -0.06 -2.43 -13.87
C SER A 162 0.85 -1.23 -14.15
N ARG A 163 0.56 -0.10 -13.50
CA ARG A 163 1.34 1.15 -13.57
C ARG A 163 1.80 1.62 -12.20
N PHE A 164 1.60 0.80 -11.18
CA PHE A 164 1.97 1.10 -9.82
C PHE A 164 2.66 -0.12 -9.20
N ILE A 165 3.85 0.08 -8.64
CA ILE A 165 4.61 -0.97 -7.97
C ILE A 165 5.06 -0.46 -6.62
N VAL A 166 4.94 -1.31 -5.61
CA VAL A 166 5.43 -1.04 -4.27
C VAL A 166 6.75 -1.79 -4.08
N ILE A 167 7.82 -1.06 -3.82
CA ILE A 167 9.13 -1.61 -3.47
C ILE A 167 9.28 -1.60 -1.95
N SER A 168 9.62 -2.75 -1.39
CA SER A 168 9.97 -2.94 0.03
C SER A 168 11.26 -3.76 0.13
N GLY A 169 11.48 -4.41 1.27
CA GLY A 169 12.49 -5.46 1.42
C GLY A 169 13.83 -4.95 1.89
N GLY A 170 14.29 -5.50 3.02
CA GLY A 170 15.43 -4.96 3.73
C GLY A 170 15.39 -3.43 3.75
N GLU A 171 16.44 -2.80 3.24
CA GLU A 171 16.43 -1.41 2.81
C GLU A 171 16.62 -1.34 1.27
N PRO A 172 15.61 -0.90 0.49
CA PRO A 172 15.70 -0.93 -0.98
C PRO A 172 16.88 -0.14 -1.56
N THR A 173 17.26 0.97 -0.92
CA THR A 173 18.32 1.84 -1.43
C THR A 173 19.71 1.20 -1.41
N ILE A 174 19.91 0.13 -0.62
CA ILE A 174 21.16 -0.63 -0.57
C ILE A 174 21.16 -1.88 -1.47
N TYR A 175 20.05 -2.22 -2.13
CA TYR A 175 20.00 -3.32 -3.09
C TYR A 175 21.00 -3.09 -4.23
N ARG A 176 21.84 -4.09 -4.49
CA ARG A 176 22.82 -4.11 -5.58
C ARG A 176 22.92 -5.51 -6.18
N ASP A 177 22.81 -5.61 -7.50
CA ASP A 177 23.09 -6.83 -8.24
C ASP A 177 23.71 -6.53 -9.60
N ASN A 178 24.88 -7.10 -9.90
CA ASN A 178 25.61 -6.87 -11.15
C ASN A 178 25.78 -5.38 -11.54
N GLY A 179 26.04 -4.53 -10.55
CA GLY A 179 26.17 -3.07 -10.73
C GLY A 179 24.85 -2.30 -10.88
N LYS A 180 23.71 -3.00 -10.87
CA LYS A 180 22.36 -2.43 -10.93
C LYS A 180 21.75 -2.21 -9.57
N THR A 181 20.90 -1.21 -9.49
CA THR A 181 20.22 -0.70 -8.29
C THR A 181 18.72 -0.63 -8.53
N VAL A 182 17.93 -0.34 -7.49
CA VAL A 182 16.50 -0.02 -7.69
C VAL A 182 16.28 1.22 -8.57
N PHE A 183 17.23 2.16 -8.63
CA PHE A 183 17.13 3.33 -9.51
C PHE A 183 17.26 3.00 -10.99
N ASP A 184 18.02 1.96 -11.34
CA ASP A 184 18.08 1.46 -12.72
C ASP A 184 16.73 0.91 -13.15
N LEU A 185 16.03 0.19 -12.26
CA LEU A 185 14.67 -0.29 -12.54
C LEU A 185 13.72 0.89 -12.80
N TYR A 186 13.74 1.90 -11.93
CA TYR A 186 12.86 3.07 -12.07
C TYR A 186 13.10 3.83 -13.39
N GLU A 187 14.34 3.90 -13.85
CA GLU A 187 14.72 4.49 -15.13
C GLU A 187 14.24 3.68 -16.33
N MET A 188 14.23 2.34 -16.22
CA MET A 188 13.74 1.44 -17.27
C MET A 188 12.21 1.49 -17.44
N HIS A 189 11.46 1.95 -16.43
CA HIS A 189 9.99 2.00 -16.43
C HIS A 189 9.45 3.42 -16.16
N PRO A 190 9.69 4.40 -17.05
CA PRO A 190 9.33 5.80 -16.83
C PRO A 190 7.81 6.07 -16.84
N ASP A 191 7.00 5.12 -17.31
CA ASP A 191 5.54 5.19 -17.34
C ASP A 191 4.86 4.44 -16.17
N MET A 192 5.66 3.83 -15.29
CA MET A 192 5.21 3.26 -14.03
C MET A 192 5.56 4.19 -12.87
N TYR A 193 4.72 4.17 -11.83
CA TYR A 193 4.94 4.89 -10.58
C TYR A 193 5.34 3.94 -9.45
N PHE A 194 6.33 4.33 -8.67
CA PHE A 194 6.92 3.50 -7.63
C PHE A 194 6.73 4.12 -6.24
N LEU A 195 6.11 3.36 -5.33
CA LEU A 195 6.13 3.67 -3.89
C LEU A 195 7.23 2.84 -3.24
N MET A 196 8.20 3.48 -2.59
CA MET A 196 9.33 2.79 -1.95
C MET A 196 9.27 2.95 -0.43
N TYR A 197 9.04 1.86 0.29
CA TYR A 197 9.21 1.85 1.74
C TYR A 197 10.70 1.82 2.09
N THR A 198 11.16 2.80 2.87
CA THR A 198 12.58 2.96 3.20
C THR A 198 12.73 3.43 4.65
N ASN A 199 13.83 3.08 5.28
CA ASN A 199 14.22 3.63 6.58
C ASN A 199 14.80 5.06 6.47
N GLY A 200 15.03 5.57 5.25
CA GLY A 200 15.46 6.93 4.97
C GLY A 200 16.93 7.24 5.28
N THR A 201 17.65 6.38 6.00
CA THR A 201 18.97 6.70 6.56
C THR A 201 20.10 6.88 5.54
N THR A 202 19.86 6.48 4.29
CA THR A 202 20.79 6.53 3.15
C THR A 202 20.41 7.60 2.12
N ILE A 203 19.29 8.32 2.32
CA ILE A 203 18.83 9.33 1.38
C ILE A 203 19.61 10.63 1.62
N ASP A 204 20.66 10.80 0.84
CA ASP A 204 21.42 12.04 0.74
C ASP A 204 20.87 12.96 -0.38
N LYS A 205 21.55 14.10 -0.57
CA LYS A 205 21.20 15.06 -1.63
C LYS A 205 21.30 14.47 -3.04
N ALA A 206 22.29 13.61 -3.29
CA ALA A 206 22.48 13.02 -4.62
C ALA A 206 21.33 12.06 -4.95
N MET A 207 20.91 11.26 -3.98
CA MET A 207 19.77 10.34 -4.11
C MET A 207 18.44 11.10 -4.26
N ALA A 208 18.22 12.13 -3.45
CA ALA A 208 17.04 12.98 -3.57
C ALA A 208 16.97 13.69 -4.95
N LYS A 209 18.11 14.22 -5.44
CA LYS A 209 18.21 14.78 -6.79
C LYS A 209 17.90 13.73 -7.86
N ARG A 210 18.42 12.51 -7.72
CA ARG A 210 18.15 11.42 -8.67
C ARG A 210 16.66 11.05 -8.69
N MET A 211 15.98 11.01 -7.54
CA MET A 211 14.53 10.81 -7.47
C MET A 211 13.77 11.93 -8.19
N ALA A 212 14.19 13.19 -8.04
CA ALA A 212 13.58 14.31 -8.76
C ALA A 212 13.80 14.26 -10.29
N GLU A 213 14.97 13.78 -10.71
CA GLU A 213 15.29 13.56 -12.12
C GLU A 213 14.45 12.45 -12.74
N LEU A 214 14.15 11.38 -12.00
CA LEU A 214 13.28 10.29 -12.47
C LEU A 214 11.80 10.71 -12.44
N GLY A 215 11.35 11.30 -11.34
CA GLY A 215 10.00 11.87 -11.22
C GLY A 215 8.86 10.85 -11.18
N ASN A 216 9.16 9.57 -11.03
CA ASN A 216 8.19 8.47 -10.96
C ASN A 216 8.30 7.66 -9.66
N ILE A 217 8.90 8.23 -8.61
CA ILE A 217 9.12 7.55 -7.33
C ILE A 217 8.67 8.46 -6.18
N THR A 218 8.07 7.87 -5.16
CA THR A 218 7.88 8.51 -3.86
C THR A 218 8.35 7.60 -2.72
N PRO A 219 9.20 8.08 -1.80
CA PRO A 219 9.57 7.33 -0.62
C PRO A 219 8.54 7.48 0.50
N ALA A 220 8.17 6.35 1.11
CA ALA A 220 7.49 6.30 2.40
C ALA A 220 8.54 6.08 3.50
N ILE A 221 8.90 7.15 4.20
CA ILE A 221 9.97 7.17 5.19
C ILE A 221 9.47 6.59 6.51
N SER A 222 10.17 5.60 7.01
CA SER A 222 9.73 4.87 8.19
C SER A 222 10.05 5.61 9.51
N VAL A 223 9.03 5.86 10.32
CA VAL A 223 9.08 6.54 11.65
C VAL A 223 8.13 5.86 12.63
N GLU A 224 8.30 6.03 13.95
CA GLU A 224 7.40 5.39 14.94
C GLU A 224 6.64 6.37 15.83
N GLY A 225 6.97 7.65 15.72
CA GLY A 225 6.59 8.71 16.64
C GLY A 225 7.53 9.89 16.44
N TYR A 226 8.05 10.45 17.53
CA TYR A 226 9.14 11.44 17.47
C TYR A 226 10.50 10.73 17.59
N GLU A 227 11.53 11.46 18.04
CA GLU A 227 12.88 10.92 18.24
C GLU A 227 12.88 9.70 19.16
N LYS A 228 12.23 9.82 20.32
CA LYS A 228 12.20 8.74 21.32
C LYS A 228 11.66 7.44 20.73
N GLU A 229 10.43 7.45 20.20
CA GLU A 229 9.78 6.24 19.71
C GLU A 229 10.50 5.64 18.50
N THR A 230 10.99 6.51 17.61
CA THR A 230 11.71 6.08 16.40
C THR A 230 13.04 5.43 16.78
N ASP A 231 13.84 6.06 17.64
CA ASP A 231 15.14 5.56 18.04
C ASP A 231 15.05 4.32 18.93
N GLU A 232 14.07 4.24 19.84
CA GLU A 232 13.82 3.06 20.68
C GLU A 232 13.62 1.80 19.84
N ARG A 233 12.89 1.90 18.73
CA ARG A 233 12.64 0.75 17.86
C ARG A 233 13.72 0.52 16.81
N ARG A 234 14.22 1.60 16.20
CA ARG A 234 15.03 1.53 14.96
C ARG A 234 16.52 1.70 15.19
N GLY A 235 16.91 2.18 16.37
CA GLY A 235 18.29 2.43 16.77
C GLY A 235 18.56 3.92 17.00
N LYS A 236 19.46 4.21 17.94
CA LYS A 236 19.82 5.58 18.32
C LYS A 236 20.32 6.41 17.13
N GLY A 237 19.81 7.63 17.01
CA GLY A 237 20.15 8.60 15.98
C GLY A 237 19.48 8.37 14.63
N VAL A 238 18.56 7.40 14.51
CA VAL A 238 17.85 7.13 13.25
C VAL A 238 16.88 8.27 12.94
N PHE A 239 16.16 8.80 13.93
CA PHE A 239 15.23 9.90 13.71
C PHE A 239 15.90 11.13 13.11
N LYS A 240 17.10 11.49 13.60
CA LYS A 240 17.89 12.59 13.03
C LYS A 240 18.25 12.37 11.55
N LYS A 241 18.59 11.14 11.17
CA LYS A 241 18.86 10.80 9.76
C LYS A 241 17.60 10.86 8.91
N VAL A 242 16.45 10.45 9.46
CA VAL A 242 15.15 10.56 8.82
C VAL A 242 14.79 12.02 8.55
N LEU A 243 14.98 12.93 9.53
CA LEU A 243 14.75 14.36 9.32
C LEU A 243 15.64 14.91 8.19
N ALA A 244 16.92 14.55 8.18
CA ALA A 244 17.84 14.96 7.10
C ALA A 244 17.40 14.44 5.72
N ALA A 245 16.87 13.21 5.64
CA ALA A 245 16.32 12.66 4.41
C ALA A 245 15.09 13.44 3.93
N MET A 246 14.17 13.78 4.83
CA MET A 246 12.98 14.60 4.52
C MET A 246 13.38 16.00 4.02
N ASP A 247 14.37 16.63 4.66
CA ASP A 247 14.92 17.93 4.22
C ASP A 247 15.54 17.83 2.82
N ASN A 248 16.35 16.80 2.55
CA ASN A 248 16.93 16.57 1.23
C ASN A 248 15.83 16.38 0.16
N LEU A 249 14.79 15.62 0.46
CA LEU A 249 13.68 15.38 -0.47
C LEU A 249 12.93 16.68 -0.77
N ARG A 250 12.67 17.52 0.24
CA ARG A 250 12.07 18.84 0.08
C ARG A 250 12.94 19.78 -0.74
N GLU A 251 14.25 19.80 -0.51
CA GLU A 251 15.20 20.65 -1.25
C GLU A 251 15.11 20.41 -2.77
N PHE A 252 14.93 19.14 -3.18
CA PHE A 252 14.76 18.77 -4.60
C PHE A 252 13.29 18.65 -5.03
N GLY A 253 12.35 18.93 -4.13
CA GLY A 253 10.92 18.93 -4.39
C GLY A 253 10.32 17.56 -4.69
N VAL A 254 10.85 16.49 -4.12
CA VAL A 254 10.35 15.12 -4.23
C VAL A 254 9.27 14.89 -3.18
N PRO A 255 8.04 14.51 -3.56
CA PRO A 255 7.01 14.20 -2.58
C PRO A 255 7.36 12.91 -1.83
N PHE A 256 7.19 12.93 -0.52
CA PHE A 256 7.36 11.77 0.34
C PHE A 256 6.16 11.61 1.26
N GLY A 257 6.04 10.42 1.84
CA GLY A 257 5.14 10.17 2.95
C GLY A 257 5.88 9.57 4.13
N ILE A 258 5.13 9.30 5.19
CA ILE A 258 5.63 8.53 6.33
C ILE A 258 5.03 7.14 6.34
N SER A 259 5.78 6.18 6.90
CA SER A 259 5.26 4.87 7.25
C SER A 259 5.51 4.61 8.73
N VAL A 260 4.44 4.30 9.45
CA VAL A 260 4.47 4.02 10.88
C VAL A 260 4.07 2.59 11.11
N THR A 261 4.81 1.90 11.99
CA THR A 261 4.31 0.64 12.51
C THR A 261 3.57 0.89 13.83
N VAL A 262 2.25 0.84 13.78
CA VAL A 262 1.39 1.01 14.95
C VAL A 262 1.56 -0.19 15.88
N THR A 263 1.94 0.08 17.11
CA THR A 263 2.09 -0.89 18.20
C THR A 263 1.18 -0.50 19.35
N ARG A 264 1.01 -1.41 20.32
CA ARG A 264 0.36 -1.08 21.59
C ARG A 264 0.99 0.12 22.29
N LEU A 265 2.31 0.30 22.12
CA LEU A 265 3.10 1.29 22.84
C LEU A 265 2.97 2.71 22.25
N ASN A 266 2.94 2.85 20.93
CA ASN A 266 2.81 4.16 20.28
C ASN A 266 1.35 4.52 19.91
N ALA A 267 0.38 3.59 20.02
CA ALA A 267 -1.02 3.90 19.78
C ALA A 267 -1.54 5.14 20.55
N PRO A 268 -1.21 5.36 21.84
CA PRO A 268 -1.60 6.59 22.54
C PRO A 268 -1.03 7.89 21.92
N LEU A 269 0.17 7.84 21.36
CA LEU A 269 0.76 8.97 20.63
C LEU A 269 0.01 9.21 19.31
N LEU A 270 -0.30 8.13 18.57
CA LEU A 270 -0.99 8.20 17.28
C LEU A 270 -2.48 8.61 17.40
N MET A 271 -3.03 8.66 18.61
CA MET A 271 -4.35 9.25 18.88
C MET A 271 -4.32 10.79 18.91
N LYS A 272 -3.14 11.42 18.99
CA LYS A 272 -2.97 12.88 19.07
C LYS A 272 -2.96 13.53 17.69
N THR A 273 -3.70 14.62 17.51
CA THR A 273 -3.72 15.37 16.23
C THR A 273 -2.35 15.96 15.91
N GLU A 274 -1.64 16.38 16.95
CA GLU A 274 -0.34 17.05 16.90
C GLU A 274 0.72 16.19 16.21
N PHE A 275 0.62 14.86 16.35
CA PHE A 275 1.48 13.93 15.59
C PHE A 275 1.32 14.13 14.08
N TYR A 276 0.07 14.20 13.60
CA TYR A 276 -0.19 14.36 12.17
C TYR A 276 0.14 15.78 11.70
N GLU A 277 -0.18 16.80 12.49
CA GLU A 277 0.17 18.19 12.18
C GLU A 277 1.70 18.37 12.06
N TYR A 278 2.49 17.77 12.95
CA TYR A 278 3.95 17.78 12.85
C TYR A 278 4.45 17.23 11.50
N TYR A 279 3.97 16.05 11.10
CA TYR A 279 4.45 15.42 9.86
C TYR A 279 3.90 16.08 8.59
N PHE A 280 2.61 16.43 8.54
CA PHE A 280 1.98 17.00 7.34
C PHE A 280 2.24 18.51 7.21
N GLU A 281 2.21 19.26 8.31
CA GLU A 281 2.32 20.71 8.29
C GLU A 281 3.75 21.21 8.42
N GLU A 282 4.51 20.69 9.38
CA GLU A 282 5.88 21.16 9.61
C GLU A 282 6.89 20.47 8.69
N LEU A 283 6.83 19.14 8.59
CA LEU A 283 7.79 18.37 7.81
C LEU A 283 7.42 18.27 6.33
N GLY A 284 6.14 18.36 5.98
CA GLY A 284 5.67 18.36 4.58
C GLY A 284 5.41 16.97 3.99
N ALA A 285 5.05 15.99 4.81
CA ALA A 285 4.59 14.69 4.32
C ALA A 285 3.31 14.85 3.46
N THR A 286 3.23 14.11 2.36
CA THR A 286 2.05 14.11 1.45
C THR A 286 1.02 13.05 1.86
N TYR A 287 1.47 11.97 2.49
CA TYR A 287 0.63 10.84 2.90
C TYR A 287 1.27 10.10 4.09
N ALA A 288 0.46 9.33 4.82
CA ALA A 288 0.91 8.52 5.94
C ALA A 288 0.31 7.11 5.86
N TRP A 289 1.19 6.11 5.87
CA TRP A 289 0.83 4.69 5.94
C TRP A 289 1.05 4.15 7.36
N LEU A 290 -0.03 3.86 8.09
CA LEU A 290 0.03 3.44 9.49
C LEU A 290 -0.28 1.94 9.59
N PHE A 291 0.68 1.09 9.25
CA PHE A 291 0.50 -0.36 9.33
C PHE A 291 0.56 -0.83 10.77
N HIS A 292 -0.40 -1.63 11.18
CA HIS A 292 -0.33 -2.28 12.47
C HIS A 292 0.79 -3.32 12.52
N TYR A 293 1.44 -3.40 13.67
CA TYR A 293 2.37 -4.47 13.98
C TYR A 293 1.67 -5.83 13.82
N MET A 294 2.29 -6.68 13.01
CA MET A 294 1.94 -8.08 12.88
C MET A 294 2.97 -8.92 13.62
N PRO A 295 2.56 -9.92 14.40
CA PRO A 295 3.46 -10.78 15.15
C PRO A 295 4.08 -11.82 14.20
N ILE A 296 4.92 -11.37 13.27
CA ILE A 296 5.62 -12.19 12.27
C ILE A 296 7.07 -11.71 12.16
N GLY A 297 7.94 -12.54 11.58
CA GLY A 297 9.35 -12.21 11.42
C GLY A 297 10.11 -12.22 12.74
N ARG A 298 10.91 -11.18 13.00
CA ARG A 298 11.80 -11.14 14.17
C ARG A 298 11.01 -10.91 15.46
N GLN A 299 11.31 -11.71 16.48
CA GLN A 299 10.80 -11.53 17.86
C GLN A 299 9.27 -11.50 17.89
N ILE A 300 8.66 -12.56 17.39
CA ILE A 300 7.21 -12.74 17.39
C ILE A 300 6.67 -12.59 18.82
N THR A 301 5.75 -11.64 18.99
CA THR A 301 5.03 -11.40 20.25
C THR A 301 3.68 -10.78 19.96
N LEU A 302 2.63 -11.23 20.63
CA LEU A 302 1.30 -10.61 20.55
C LEU A 302 1.24 -9.30 21.35
N ASP A 303 2.16 -9.09 22.30
CA ASP A 303 2.16 -7.96 23.23
C ASP A 303 2.41 -6.60 22.56
N LEU A 304 2.98 -6.59 21.36
CA LEU A 304 3.18 -5.36 20.59
C LEU A 304 2.01 -5.04 19.67
N MET A 305 1.08 -5.97 19.44
CA MET A 305 -0.10 -5.69 18.63
C MET A 305 -0.95 -4.62 19.31
N PRO A 306 -1.44 -3.60 18.56
CA PRO A 306 -2.44 -2.70 19.12
C PRO A 306 -3.67 -3.51 19.53
N THR A 307 -4.20 -3.28 20.73
CA THR A 307 -5.37 -4.01 21.22
C THR A 307 -6.58 -3.78 20.30
N PRO A 308 -7.60 -4.65 20.32
CA PRO A 308 -8.83 -4.42 19.55
C PRO A 308 -9.45 -3.04 19.83
N GLU A 309 -9.45 -2.58 21.08
CA GLU A 309 -9.93 -1.25 21.49
C GLU A 309 -9.07 -0.13 20.90
N GLN A 310 -7.74 -0.25 20.98
CA GLN A 310 -6.83 0.72 20.36
C GLN A 310 -7.03 0.79 18.85
N ARG A 311 -7.24 -0.35 18.19
CA ARG A 311 -7.52 -0.42 16.76
C ARG A 311 -8.80 0.35 16.39
N VAL A 312 -9.89 0.15 17.15
CA VAL A 312 -11.15 0.88 16.92
C VAL A 312 -11.01 2.38 17.21
N ALA A 313 -10.28 2.75 18.27
CA ALA A 313 -9.99 4.16 18.55
C ALA A 313 -9.19 4.83 17.42
N LEU A 314 -8.16 4.16 16.91
CA LEU A 314 -7.37 4.64 15.77
C LEU A 314 -8.19 4.74 14.49
N TYR A 315 -9.13 3.81 14.25
CA TYR A 315 -10.04 3.90 13.11
C TYR A 315 -10.81 5.23 13.12
N TRP A 316 -11.40 5.60 14.27
CA TRP A 316 -12.09 6.89 14.39
C TRP A 316 -11.15 8.07 14.24
N LYS A 317 -9.95 7.99 14.84
CA LYS A 317 -8.95 9.06 14.71
C LYS A 317 -8.53 9.27 13.26
N TRP A 318 -8.25 8.22 12.52
CA TRP A 318 -7.81 8.34 11.12
C TRP A 318 -8.94 8.85 10.24
N ARG A 319 -10.18 8.46 10.53
CA ARG A 319 -11.36 9.00 9.84
C ARG A 319 -11.53 10.50 10.08
N GLU A 320 -11.27 10.99 11.30
CA GLU A 320 -11.19 12.43 11.61
C GLU A 320 -10.08 13.12 10.80
N MET A 321 -8.85 12.57 10.80
CA MET A 321 -7.72 13.14 10.03
C MET A 321 -8.00 13.22 8.53
N VAL A 322 -8.62 12.18 7.96
CA VAL A 322 -8.96 12.13 6.53
C VAL A 322 -10.12 13.06 6.18
N ARG A 323 -11.19 13.09 6.99
CA ARG A 323 -12.40 13.86 6.68
C ARG A 323 -12.27 15.35 6.98
N GLU A 324 -11.70 15.69 8.14
CA GLU A 324 -11.68 17.05 8.68
C GLU A 324 -10.39 17.76 8.33
N LYS A 325 -9.23 17.14 8.59
CA LYS A 325 -7.90 17.72 8.33
C LYS A 325 -7.42 17.51 6.89
N ARG A 326 -8.09 16.64 6.14
CA ARG A 326 -7.70 16.24 4.77
C ARG A 326 -6.26 15.72 4.70
N TYR A 327 -5.80 15.03 5.74
CA TYR A 327 -4.54 14.29 5.74
C TYR A 327 -4.79 12.89 5.24
N PHE A 328 -4.04 12.44 4.23
CA PHE A 328 -4.15 11.05 3.78
C PHE A 328 -3.51 10.12 4.81
N VAL A 329 -4.33 9.40 5.56
CA VAL A 329 -3.90 8.41 6.56
C VAL A 329 -4.57 7.09 6.23
N ALA A 330 -3.77 6.07 5.92
CA ALA A 330 -4.30 4.79 5.48
C ALA A 330 -3.46 3.60 5.95
N ASP A 331 -4.07 2.42 5.88
CA ASP A 331 -3.49 1.11 6.12
C ASP A 331 -4.31 0.03 5.37
N PHE A 332 -4.08 -1.25 5.65
CA PHE A 332 -4.90 -2.34 5.08
C PHE A 332 -5.93 -2.93 6.04
N TRP A 333 -6.00 -2.44 7.30
CA TRP A 333 -6.93 -2.92 8.31
C TRP A 333 -8.05 -1.91 8.59
N ASN A 334 -7.73 -0.77 9.21
CA ASN A 334 -8.74 0.26 9.50
C ASN A 334 -9.29 0.95 8.24
N SER A 335 -8.55 0.90 7.14
CA SER A 335 -8.96 1.40 5.82
C SER A 335 -9.58 0.28 4.95
N GLY A 336 -9.91 -0.88 5.53
CA GLY A 336 -10.59 -1.97 4.85
C GLY A 336 -11.88 -1.53 4.16
N VAL A 337 -12.64 -0.62 4.78
CA VAL A 337 -13.85 -0.03 4.20
C VAL A 337 -13.58 0.63 2.84
N VAL A 338 -12.51 1.41 2.75
CA VAL A 338 -12.14 2.16 1.53
C VAL A 338 -11.66 1.23 0.41
N SER A 339 -11.09 0.08 0.77
CA SER A 339 -10.55 -0.89 -0.18
C SER A 339 -11.54 -2.00 -0.57
N ASP A 340 -12.78 -1.95 -0.08
CA ASP A 340 -13.76 -3.04 -0.18
C ASP A 340 -13.29 -4.34 0.54
N GLY A 341 -12.54 -4.24 1.64
CA GLY A 341 -12.03 -5.39 2.40
C GLY A 341 -10.63 -5.85 1.97
N CYS A 342 -10.26 -7.10 2.29
CA CYS A 342 -8.91 -7.63 2.04
C CYS A 342 -8.45 -7.41 0.59
N ILE A 343 -7.25 -6.86 0.36
CA ILE A 343 -6.68 -6.67 -0.99
C ILE A 343 -5.60 -7.71 -1.37
N ALA A 344 -5.45 -8.77 -0.58
CA ALA A 344 -4.46 -9.83 -0.82
C ALA A 344 -4.80 -10.73 -2.02
N ALA A 345 -3.89 -11.65 -2.35
CA ALA A 345 -4.06 -12.75 -3.31
C ALA A 345 -4.37 -12.31 -4.74
N GLY A 346 -3.93 -11.10 -5.12
CA GLY A 346 -4.04 -10.60 -6.49
C GLY A 346 -5.49 -10.54 -7.00
N ARG A 347 -6.46 -10.30 -6.12
CA ARG A 347 -7.86 -10.12 -6.53
C ARG A 347 -8.03 -8.85 -7.40
N PRO A 348 -9.18 -8.65 -8.07
CA PRO A 348 -9.48 -7.39 -8.73
C PRO A 348 -9.37 -6.20 -7.75
N GLY A 349 -8.52 -5.21 -8.08
CA GLY A 349 -8.23 -4.08 -7.19
C GLY A 349 -7.21 -4.36 -6.09
N GLY A 350 -6.60 -5.56 -6.07
CA GLY A 350 -5.69 -6.03 -5.04
C GLY A 350 -4.25 -6.18 -5.51
N TYR A 351 -3.44 -6.82 -4.67
CA TYR A 351 -2.01 -7.03 -4.86
C TYR A 351 -1.55 -8.40 -4.36
N LEU A 352 -0.28 -8.69 -4.60
CA LEU A 352 0.47 -9.81 -4.01
C LEU A 352 1.90 -9.40 -3.68
N TYR A 353 2.63 -10.27 -3.00
CA TYR A 353 3.98 -10.04 -2.53
C TYR A 353 4.97 -11.06 -3.09
N ILE A 354 6.16 -10.60 -3.50
CA ILE A 354 7.29 -11.45 -3.86
C ILE A 354 8.52 -11.02 -3.07
N ASP A 355 9.17 -11.96 -2.37
CA ASP A 355 10.36 -11.70 -1.58
C ASP A 355 11.67 -11.89 -2.36
N TRP A 356 12.78 -11.62 -1.69
CA TRP A 356 14.15 -11.73 -2.21
C TRP A 356 14.56 -13.17 -2.59
N ASN A 357 13.85 -14.20 -2.11
CA ASN A 357 14.05 -15.60 -2.49
C ASN A 357 13.19 -16.01 -3.68
N GLY A 358 12.30 -15.13 -4.13
CA GLY A 358 11.30 -15.41 -5.16
C GLY A 358 10.06 -16.11 -4.64
N TYR A 359 9.85 -16.21 -3.33
CA TYR A 359 8.63 -16.77 -2.77
C TYR A 359 7.45 -15.86 -3.08
N VAL A 360 6.38 -16.44 -3.61
CA VAL A 360 5.19 -15.71 -4.01
C VAL A 360 4.11 -15.87 -2.95
N MET A 361 3.77 -14.76 -2.30
CA MET A 361 2.87 -14.72 -1.14
C MET A 361 1.64 -13.86 -1.46
N PRO A 362 0.46 -14.18 -0.90
CA PRO A 362 -0.74 -13.40 -1.15
C PRO A 362 -0.69 -11.95 -0.62
N CYS A 363 0.15 -11.68 0.39
CA CYS A 363 0.23 -10.40 1.08
C CYS A 363 1.58 -10.33 1.79
N VAL A 364 2.13 -9.12 1.97
CA VAL A 364 3.39 -8.91 2.71
C VAL A 364 3.32 -9.39 4.17
N PHE A 365 2.10 -9.47 4.72
CA PHE A 365 1.86 -9.94 6.08
C PHE A 365 1.48 -11.43 6.18
N ILE A 366 1.48 -12.17 5.06
CA ILE A 366 1.24 -13.62 5.02
C ILE A 366 2.57 -14.30 4.67
N PRO A 367 3.41 -14.69 5.65
CA PRO A 367 4.76 -15.20 5.44
C PRO A 367 4.75 -16.69 5.05
N TYR A 368 3.86 -17.05 4.10
CA TYR A 368 3.65 -18.42 3.65
C TYR A 368 3.43 -18.44 2.15
N TYR A 369 3.99 -19.42 1.47
CA TYR A 369 3.97 -19.53 0.01
C TYR A 369 3.72 -20.98 -0.43
N VAL A 370 3.34 -21.13 -1.70
CA VAL A 370 3.21 -22.44 -2.37
C VAL A 370 3.98 -22.50 -3.69
N SER A 371 4.45 -21.36 -4.18
CA SER A 371 5.15 -21.21 -5.44
C SER A 371 6.36 -20.29 -5.30
N ASN A 372 7.36 -20.51 -6.15
CA ASN A 372 8.55 -19.67 -6.27
C ASN A 372 8.69 -19.19 -7.72
N ILE A 373 8.83 -17.88 -7.92
CA ILE A 373 8.91 -17.28 -9.26
C ILE A 373 10.17 -17.70 -10.03
N ASN A 374 11.28 -17.97 -9.33
CA ASN A 374 12.50 -18.44 -9.96
C ASN A 374 12.29 -19.84 -10.58
N GLU A 375 11.58 -20.72 -9.88
CA GLU A 375 11.26 -22.06 -10.37
C GLU A 375 10.27 -22.00 -11.54
N ILE A 376 9.24 -21.15 -11.44
CA ILE A 376 8.29 -20.91 -12.52
C ILE A 376 9.03 -20.47 -13.78
N TYR A 377 9.92 -19.49 -13.69
CA TYR A 377 10.70 -19.00 -14.83
C TYR A 377 11.67 -20.04 -15.38
N ALA A 378 12.33 -20.83 -14.52
CA ALA A 378 13.22 -21.90 -14.96
C ALA A 378 12.47 -23.00 -15.75
N ASN A 379 11.19 -23.21 -15.42
CA ASN A 379 10.33 -24.18 -16.10
C ASN A 379 9.59 -23.59 -17.33
N GLY A 380 9.95 -22.38 -17.77
CA GLY A 380 9.35 -21.74 -18.94
C GLY A 380 7.99 -21.05 -18.68
N GLY A 381 7.57 -20.97 -17.41
CA GLY A 381 6.38 -20.23 -16.99
C GLY A 381 6.60 -18.72 -16.89
N ASN A 382 5.57 -18.05 -16.40
CA ASN A 382 5.50 -16.60 -16.25
C ASN A 382 4.76 -16.16 -14.97
N LEU A 383 4.69 -14.85 -14.71
CA LEU A 383 4.12 -14.30 -13.49
C LEU A 383 2.65 -14.67 -13.25
N ASN A 384 1.87 -14.94 -14.29
CA ASN A 384 0.47 -15.35 -14.12
C ASN A 384 0.33 -16.72 -13.47
N ASP A 385 1.27 -17.64 -13.74
CA ASP A 385 1.30 -18.99 -13.14
C ASP A 385 1.42 -18.92 -11.62
N ALA A 386 2.04 -17.86 -11.10
CA ALA A 386 2.24 -17.66 -9.67
C ALA A 386 0.95 -17.30 -8.91
N ILE A 387 -0.05 -16.74 -9.60
CA ILE A 387 -1.28 -16.20 -8.98
C ILE A 387 -2.53 -17.06 -9.19
N VAL A 388 -2.40 -18.13 -10.00
CA VAL A 388 -3.46 -19.12 -10.25
C VAL A 388 -3.24 -20.42 -9.46
N THR A 389 -2.54 -20.31 -8.33
CA THR A 389 -2.31 -21.44 -7.42
C THR A 389 -3.52 -21.68 -6.50
N PRO A 390 -3.72 -22.91 -5.98
CA PRO A 390 -4.82 -23.21 -5.05
C PRO A 390 -4.84 -22.30 -3.82
N PHE A 391 -3.68 -21.84 -3.36
CA PHE A 391 -3.59 -20.92 -2.22
C PHE A 391 -4.24 -19.57 -2.53
N PHE A 392 -3.85 -18.97 -3.65
CA PHE A 392 -4.40 -17.69 -4.10
C PHE A 392 -5.90 -17.80 -4.42
N GLU A 393 -6.31 -18.88 -5.10
CA GLU A 393 -7.71 -19.11 -5.46
C GLU A 393 -8.63 -19.26 -4.25
N LYS A 394 -8.23 -20.04 -3.24
CA LYS A 394 -9.01 -20.21 -2.00
C LYS A 394 -9.14 -18.90 -1.22
N ILE A 395 -8.07 -18.11 -1.15
CA ILE A 395 -8.13 -16.78 -0.54
C ILE A 395 -9.11 -15.88 -1.30
N ARG A 396 -9.00 -15.80 -2.63
CA ARG A 396 -9.93 -15.00 -3.46
C ARG A 396 -11.38 -15.45 -3.31
N ARG A 397 -11.63 -16.76 -3.19
CA ARG A 397 -12.97 -17.30 -2.94
C ARG A 397 -13.52 -16.83 -1.60
N TRP A 398 -12.75 -16.95 -0.52
CA TRP A 398 -13.15 -16.42 0.79
C TRP A 398 -13.41 -14.92 0.73
N GLN A 399 -12.53 -14.14 0.08
CA GLN A 399 -12.72 -12.70 -0.04
C GLN A 399 -14.01 -12.37 -0.82
N HIS A 400 -14.32 -13.15 -1.86
CA HIS A 400 -15.58 -13.02 -2.59
C HIS A 400 -16.78 -13.31 -1.69
N GLU A 401 -16.79 -14.42 -0.96
CA GLU A 401 -17.90 -14.80 -0.09
C GLU A 401 -18.10 -13.82 1.07
N TYR A 402 -17.02 -13.40 1.72
CA TYR A 402 -17.05 -12.48 2.85
C TYR A 402 -17.32 -11.03 2.41
N GLY A 403 -16.63 -10.56 1.38
CA GLY A 403 -16.57 -9.13 1.04
C GLY A 403 -17.32 -8.73 -0.23
N TYR A 404 -17.39 -9.57 -1.28
CA TYR A 404 -17.81 -9.09 -2.61
C TYR A 404 -19.15 -9.62 -3.10
N LYS A 405 -19.58 -10.79 -2.64
CA LYS A 405 -20.76 -11.50 -3.13
C LYS A 405 -22.04 -10.67 -2.97
N PHE A 406 -22.15 -9.92 -1.87
CA PHE A 406 -23.29 -9.07 -1.57
C PHE A 406 -22.87 -7.61 -1.62
N HIS A 407 -23.23 -6.92 -2.70
CA HIS A 407 -22.77 -5.56 -2.95
C HIS A 407 -23.25 -4.55 -1.90
N SER A 408 -24.52 -4.62 -1.51
CA SER A 408 -25.17 -3.70 -0.56
C SER A 408 -25.10 -4.15 0.90
N THR A 409 -24.82 -5.43 1.15
CA THR A 409 -24.69 -6.00 2.52
C THR A 409 -23.43 -6.86 2.64
N PRO A 410 -22.22 -6.33 2.38
CA PRO A 410 -21.00 -7.11 2.51
C PRO A 410 -20.69 -7.42 3.98
N GLY A 411 -19.79 -8.38 4.21
CA GLY A 411 -19.25 -8.66 5.53
C GLY A 411 -18.54 -7.45 6.15
N ASN A 412 -18.21 -7.55 7.43
CA ASN A 412 -17.67 -6.44 8.20
C ASN A 412 -16.27 -6.03 7.71
N TRP A 413 -16.20 -4.97 6.90
CA TRP A 413 -14.94 -4.47 6.33
C TRP A 413 -14.07 -3.68 7.31
N LEU A 414 -14.47 -3.53 8.58
CA LEU A 414 -13.56 -3.14 9.67
C LEU A 414 -12.68 -4.32 10.13
N MET A 415 -13.04 -5.54 9.72
CA MET A 415 -12.29 -6.79 9.88
C MET A 415 -11.92 -7.38 8.51
N PRO A 416 -11.10 -6.69 7.69
CA PRO A 416 -10.84 -7.14 6.33
C PRO A 416 -9.83 -8.28 6.24
N CYS A 417 -8.91 -8.42 7.19
CA CYS A 417 -7.68 -9.18 6.97
C CYS A 417 -7.86 -10.67 7.26
N MET A 418 -7.58 -11.53 6.28
CA MET A 418 -7.70 -12.98 6.49
C MET A 418 -6.72 -13.51 7.54
N ILE A 419 -5.44 -13.14 7.51
CA ILE A 419 -4.45 -13.69 8.46
C ILE A 419 -4.57 -13.13 9.87
N ARG A 420 -5.20 -11.95 10.04
CA ARG A 420 -5.25 -11.26 11.33
C ARG A 420 -6.63 -11.18 11.95
N ASP A 421 -7.67 -11.03 11.14
CA ASP A 421 -9.04 -10.75 11.60
C ASP A 421 -9.97 -11.97 11.41
N HIS A 422 -9.46 -12.99 10.71
CA HIS A 422 -10.14 -14.27 10.44
C HIS A 422 -9.11 -15.40 10.45
N HIS A 423 -8.25 -15.42 11.47
CA HIS A 423 -7.08 -16.28 11.53
C HIS A 423 -7.43 -17.77 11.49
N ALA A 424 -8.57 -18.18 12.07
CA ALA A 424 -9.05 -19.56 11.97
C ALA A 424 -9.33 -19.98 10.51
N GLU A 425 -9.95 -19.10 9.71
CA GLU A 425 -10.20 -19.35 8.28
C GLU A 425 -8.89 -19.38 7.48
N PHE A 426 -7.94 -18.49 7.80
CA PHE A 426 -6.60 -18.54 7.24
C PHE A 426 -5.94 -19.90 7.48
N ARG A 427 -5.98 -20.39 8.71
CA ARG A 427 -5.37 -21.67 9.08
C ARG A 427 -5.97 -22.84 8.34
N LYS A 428 -7.29 -22.89 8.24
CA LYS A 428 -7.98 -23.92 7.44
C LYS A 428 -7.48 -23.94 6.00
N ILE A 429 -7.40 -22.77 5.33
CA ILE A 429 -6.90 -22.68 3.95
C ILE A 429 -5.43 -23.09 3.87
N ALA A 430 -4.60 -22.63 4.81
CA ALA A 430 -3.18 -22.93 4.85
C ALA A 430 -2.90 -24.43 5.01
N ASP A 431 -3.62 -25.10 5.92
CA ASP A 431 -3.50 -26.53 6.19
C ASP A 431 -4.04 -27.36 5.00
N GLU A 432 -5.17 -26.96 4.39
CA GLU A 432 -5.74 -27.64 3.22
C GLU A 432 -4.82 -27.62 1.99
N VAL A 433 -4.06 -26.53 1.82
CA VAL A 433 -3.17 -26.38 0.65
C VAL A 433 -1.76 -26.92 0.93
N GLY A 434 -1.34 -27.01 2.20
CA GLY A 434 0.02 -27.40 2.55
C GLY A 434 1.03 -26.30 2.26
N VAL A 435 0.81 -25.11 2.82
CA VAL A 435 1.72 -23.96 2.62
C VAL A 435 3.11 -24.20 3.23
N LYS A 436 4.13 -23.56 2.66
CA LYS A 436 5.49 -23.52 3.20
C LYS A 436 5.76 -22.19 3.91
N PRO A 437 6.42 -22.19 5.07
CA PRO A 437 6.81 -20.97 5.75
C PRO A 437 7.94 -20.23 5.02
N GLU A 438 7.91 -18.90 5.01
CA GLU A 438 8.97 -18.04 4.45
C GLU A 438 10.33 -18.27 5.13
N ASP A 439 10.33 -18.42 6.46
CA ASP A 439 11.52 -18.66 7.28
C ASP A 439 11.19 -19.46 8.56
N GLU A 440 12.22 -19.70 9.39
CA GLU A 440 12.09 -20.41 10.67
C GLU A 440 11.14 -19.72 11.66
N ASN A 441 11.02 -18.39 11.62
CA ASN A 441 10.10 -17.66 12.49
C ASN A 441 8.65 -17.90 12.07
N ALA A 442 8.36 -17.87 10.77
CA ALA A 442 7.06 -18.21 10.23
C ALA A 442 6.68 -19.66 10.56
N ASP A 443 7.62 -20.60 10.46
CA ASP A 443 7.38 -22.01 10.85
C ASP A 443 7.06 -22.15 12.35
N ALA A 444 7.83 -21.48 13.21
CA ALA A 444 7.61 -21.48 14.64
C ALA A 444 6.24 -20.89 15.01
N ALA A 445 5.86 -19.75 14.41
CA ALA A 445 4.54 -19.14 14.61
C ALA A 445 3.41 -20.08 14.15
N PHE A 446 3.61 -20.77 13.02
CA PHE A 446 2.60 -21.67 12.47
C PHE A 446 2.36 -22.90 13.36
N LYS A 447 3.36 -23.35 14.11
CA LYS A 447 3.26 -24.53 14.99
C LYS A 447 2.87 -24.19 16.43
N ASP A 448 2.95 -22.93 16.83
CA ASP A 448 2.65 -22.52 18.20
C ASP A 448 1.13 -22.44 18.47
N PRO A 449 0.57 -23.29 19.35
CA PRO A 449 -0.86 -23.25 19.68
C PRO A 449 -1.27 -21.97 20.42
N ASN A 450 -0.36 -21.33 21.17
CA ASN A 450 -0.64 -20.07 21.86
C ASN A 450 -0.74 -18.90 20.87
N TYR A 451 0.10 -18.91 19.84
CA TYR A 451 0.03 -17.96 18.74
C TYR A 451 -1.33 -18.03 18.04
N TYR A 452 -1.74 -19.26 17.66
CA TYR A 452 -3.04 -19.50 17.04
C TYR A 452 -4.19 -19.02 17.94
N LYS A 453 -4.21 -19.46 19.20
CA LYS A 453 -5.25 -19.11 20.17
C LYS A 453 -5.34 -17.60 20.37
N GLY A 454 -4.21 -16.93 20.55
CA GLY A 454 -4.19 -15.48 20.79
C GLY A 454 -4.69 -14.65 19.61
N LEU A 455 -4.40 -15.05 18.37
CA LEU A 455 -4.96 -14.38 17.19
C LEU A 455 -6.48 -14.63 17.05
N VAL A 456 -6.96 -15.85 17.33
CA VAL A 456 -8.41 -16.13 17.32
C VAL A 456 -9.15 -15.37 18.43
N GLU A 457 -8.55 -15.22 19.62
CA GLU A 457 -9.11 -14.38 20.69
C GLU A 457 -9.16 -12.91 20.30
N TYR A 458 -8.12 -12.42 19.60
CA TYR A 458 -8.09 -11.08 19.03
C TYR A 458 -9.24 -10.87 18.02
N ASP A 459 -9.46 -11.83 17.11
CA ASP A 459 -10.56 -11.81 16.12
C ASP A 459 -11.91 -11.65 16.78
N ASN A 460 -12.20 -12.52 17.76
CA ASN A 460 -13.48 -12.54 18.46
C ASN A 460 -13.74 -11.20 19.17
N ARG A 461 -12.72 -10.68 19.87
CA ARG A 461 -12.87 -9.40 20.57
C ARG A 461 -13.05 -8.23 19.62
N LEU A 462 -12.32 -8.21 18.50
CA LEU A 462 -12.49 -7.16 17.49
C LEU A 462 -13.88 -7.23 16.83
N LYS A 463 -14.41 -8.43 16.61
CA LYS A 463 -15.77 -8.63 16.09
C LYS A 463 -16.83 -8.04 17.00
N GLU A 464 -16.75 -8.31 18.30
CA GLU A 464 -17.67 -7.72 19.29
C GLU A 464 -17.70 -6.19 19.22
N LEU A 465 -16.53 -5.56 19.03
CA LEU A 465 -16.41 -4.11 18.99
C LEU A 465 -16.84 -3.49 17.66
N THR A 466 -16.59 -4.18 16.54
CA THR A 466 -16.78 -3.61 15.20
C THR A 466 -18.10 -4.00 14.54
N GLU A 467 -18.71 -5.12 14.93
CA GLU A 467 -19.97 -5.58 14.35
C GLU A 467 -21.13 -4.57 14.55
N PRO A 468 -21.33 -3.96 15.74
CA PRO A 468 -22.34 -2.91 15.92
C PRO A 468 -22.04 -1.68 15.05
N ILE A 469 -20.78 -1.25 15.01
CA ILE A 469 -20.34 -0.12 14.17
C ILE A 469 -20.66 -0.39 12.70
N TRP A 470 -20.34 -1.59 12.20
CA TRP A 470 -20.61 -1.98 10.83
C TRP A 470 -22.11 -1.92 10.48
N LYS A 471 -22.95 -2.49 11.34
CA LYS A 471 -24.40 -2.52 11.13
C LYS A 471 -25.05 -1.14 11.20
N GLU A 472 -24.69 -0.34 12.18
CA GLU A 472 -25.35 0.94 12.47
C GLU A 472 -24.84 2.08 11.57
N VAL A 473 -23.53 2.10 11.29
CA VAL A 473 -22.90 3.18 10.53
C VAL A 473 -22.92 2.90 9.04
N PHE A 474 -22.59 1.68 8.62
CA PHE A 474 -22.40 1.36 7.19
C PHE A 474 -23.61 0.72 6.55
N LEU A 475 -24.24 -0.25 7.22
CA LEU A 475 -25.44 -0.91 6.69
C LEU A 475 -26.74 -0.19 7.05
N GLU A 476 -26.66 0.82 7.93
CA GLU A 476 -27.79 1.63 8.41
C GLU A 476 -28.97 0.79 8.97
N VAL A 477 -28.67 -0.40 9.48
CA VAL A 477 -29.67 -1.31 10.05
C VAL A 477 -30.29 -0.67 11.30
N GLY A 478 -31.62 -0.54 11.33
CA GLY A 478 -32.36 0.05 12.45
C GLY A 478 -32.68 1.54 12.31
N LYS A 479 -32.12 2.25 11.32
CA LYS A 479 -32.62 3.58 10.93
C LYS A 479 -33.83 3.38 10.02
N LYS A 480 -35.04 3.66 10.54
CA LYS A 480 -36.23 3.82 9.68
C LYS A 480 -35.86 4.83 8.60
N ALA A 481 -36.04 4.47 7.34
CA ALA A 481 -35.88 5.40 6.22
C ALA A 481 -36.71 6.65 6.55
N ALA A 482 -36.03 7.77 6.83
CA ALA A 482 -36.70 9.05 6.86
C ALA A 482 -37.13 9.32 5.42
N ALA A 483 -38.44 9.30 5.21
CA ALA A 483 -39.12 9.48 3.93
C ALA A 483 -38.88 10.87 3.35
#